data_AF-A0A7C0UZ59-F1
#
_entry.id   AF-A0A7C0UZ59-F1
#
_cell.length_a   1.000
_cell.length_b   1.000
_cell.length_c   1.000
_cell.angle_alpha   90.00
_cell.angle_beta   90.00
_cell.angle_gamma   90.00
#
_symmetry.space_group_name_H-M   'P 1'
#
loop_
_entity.id
_entity.type
_entity.pdbx_description
1 polymer ?
#
loop_
_entity_poly.entity_id
_entity_poly.type
_entity_poly.pdbx_seq_one_letter_code
_entity_poly.pdbx_strand_id
1 'polypeptide(L)'
;VVFEDGVEMLMLAPEGLAIGQKIYYGENAPAQLGSILPLKKIPEGSLVCNVELRPGDGGKLARSSGAYVTVLAHSGDKTLIQLPSKKVKEVNSNSRATIGIVAAGGRIEKPFLKAGKMYHWSKARSFKYPTVRGKAMSAYAHPAGGGHHPKGLTPAARTAPPGQKVGHIAPRRTGRKRGSK
;
A
#
# COMPACT_ATOMS: atom_id res chain seq x y z
N VAL A 1 -18.23 -8.40 -10.56
CA VAL A 1 -18.94 -7.60 -11.57
C VAL A 1 -19.21 -8.52 -12.73
N VAL A 2 -20.45 -8.58 -13.21
CA VAL A 2 -20.81 -9.33 -14.41
C VAL A 2 -20.96 -8.29 -15.52
N PHE A 3 -20.18 -8.43 -16.59
CA PHE A 3 -20.29 -7.58 -17.77
C PHE A 3 -21.44 -8.05 -18.68
N GLU A 4 -21.86 -7.20 -19.60
CA GLU A 4 -22.94 -7.51 -20.55
C GLU A 4 -22.62 -8.73 -21.42
N ASP A 5 -21.32 -8.97 -21.70
CA ASP A 5 -20.82 -10.12 -22.46
C ASP A 5 -20.79 -11.44 -21.64
N GLY A 6 -21.31 -11.44 -20.41
CA GLY A 6 -21.33 -12.61 -19.51
C GLY A 6 -20.01 -12.89 -18.79
N VAL A 7 -18.96 -12.09 -19.03
CA VAL A 7 -17.67 -12.23 -18.35
C VAL A 7 -17.78 -11.74 -16.90
N GLU A 8 -17.32 -12.57 -15.97
CA GLU A 8 -17.22 -12.20 -14.56
C GLU A 8 -15.82 -11.69 -14.21
N MET A 9 -15.76 -10.58 -13.48
CA MET A 9 -14.50 -10.01 -13.00
C MET A 9 -14.59 -9.63 -11.52
N LEU A 10 -13.55 -10.02 -10.78
CA LEU A 10 -13.29 -9.47 -9.46
C LEU A 10 -12.57 -8.14 -9.60
N MET A 11 -13.13 -7.09 -8.99
CA MET A 11 -12.51 -5.77 -8.95
C MET A 11 -12.25 -5.35 -7.49
N LEU A 12 -11.30 -4.44 -7.30
CA LEU A 12 -11.15 -3.78 -6.02
C LEU A 12 -12.29 -2.78 -5.85
N ALA A 13 -13.09 -2.95 -4.80
CA ALA A 13 -14.23 -2.08 -4.55
C ALA A 13 -13.77 -0.71 -4.02
N PRO A 14 -14.09 0.39 -4.72
CA PRO A 14 -13.99 1.71 -4.14
C PRO A 14 -15.11 1.95 -3.12
N GLU A 15 -14.88 2.90 -2.23
CA GLU A 15 -15.86 3.36 -1.26
C GLU A 15 -17.08 3.97 -1.96
N GLY A 16 -18.28 3.64 -1.48
CA GLY A 16 -19.55 4.12 -2.05
C GLY A 16 -20.14 3.25 -3.16
N LEU A 17 -19.48 2.14 -3.53
CA LEU A 17 -20.02 1.21 -4.52
C LEU A 17 -21.12 0.33 -3.91
N ALA A 18 -22.26 0.20 -4.61
CA ALA A 18 -23.42 -0.57 -4.16
C ALA A 18 -23.80 -1.69 -5.15
N ILE A 19 -24.56 -2.68 -4.66
CA ILE A 19 -25.10 -3.75 -5.50
C ILE A 19 -26.08 -3.15 -6.51
N GLY A 20 -25.99 -3.57 -7.78
CA GLY A 20 -26.85 -3.08 -8.86
C GLY A 20 -26.35 -1.78 -9.52
N GLN A 21 -25.28 -1.17 -9.01
CA GLN A 21 -24.66 -0.02 -9.65
C GLN A 21 -23.97 -0.42 -10.95
N LYS A 22 -24.21 0.35 -12.02
CA LYS A 22 -23.53 0.16 -13.31
C LYS A 22 -22.07 0.60 -13.19
N ILE A 23 -21.16 -0.28 -13.60
CA ILE A 23 -19.72 -0.02 -13.64
C ILE A 23 -19.29 -0.04 -15.10
N TYR A 24 -18.47 0.93 -15.47
CA TYR A 24 -17.96 1.03 -16.83
C TYR A 24 -16.48 0.68 -16.88
N TYR A 25 -16.09 0.01 -17.96
CA TYR A 25 -14.72 -0.42 -18.20
C TYR A 25 -14.32 -0.04 -19.63
N GLY A 26 -13.21 0.68 -19.78
CA GLY A 26 -12.65 1.02 -21.08
C GLY A 26 -12.40 2.52 -21.27
N GLU A 27 -11.87 2.89 -22.43
CA GLU A 27 -11.42 4.26 -22.70
C GLU A 27 -12.57 5.27 -22.87
N ASN A 28 -13.72 4.82 -23.38
CA ASN A 28 -14.89 5.68 -23.61
C ASN A 28 -15.87 5.69 -22.44
N ALA A 29 -15.50 5.10 -21.30
CA ALA A 29 -16.35 5.05 -20.13
C ALA A 29 -16.49 6.45 -19.48
N PRO A 30 -17.65 6.76 -18.89
CA PRO A 30 -17.80 7.98 -18.11
C PRO A 30 -16.94 7.91 -16.84
N ALA A 31 -16.33 9.04 -16.47
CA ALA A 31 -15.54 9.20 -15.26
C ALA A 31 -16.41 9.24 -13.99
N GLN A 32 -16.98 8.08 -13.65
CA GLN A 32 -17.84 7.88 -12.48
C GLN A 32 -17.12 7.02 -11.43
N LEU A 33 -17.61 7.09 -10.19
CA LEU A 33 -17.13 6.25 -9.10
C LEU A 33 -17.24 4.77 -9.48
N GLY A 34 -16.15 4.00 -9.34
CA GLY A 34 -16.13 2.59 -9.73
C GLY A 34 -15.71 2.33 -11.17
N SER A 35 -15.76 3.32 -12.06
CA SER A 35 -15.33 3.14 -13.45
C SER A 35 -13.83 2.86 -13.54
N ILE A 36 -13.46 2.00 -14.48
CA ILE A 36 -12.08 1.60 -14.77
C ILE A 36 -11.67 2.24 -16.10
N LEU A 37 -10.75 3.20 -16.02
CA LEU A 37 -10.35 4.07 -17.13
C LEU A 37 -8.82 4.11 -17.27
N PRO A 38 -8.29 4.32 -18.49
CA PRO A 38 -6.88 4.67 -18.65
C PRO A 38 -6.61 6.05 -18.04
N LEU A 39 -5.44 6.24 -17.44
CA LEU A 39 -5.07 7.48 -16.73
C LEU A 39 -5.25 8.72 -17.60
N LYS A 40 -4.97 8.65 -18.91
CA LYS A 40 -5.15 9.76 -19.86
C LYS A 40 -6.58 10.34 -19.93
N LYS A 41 -7.59 9.57 -19.54
CA LYS A 41 -9.01 9.98 -19.57
C LYS A 41 -9.52 10.43 -18.21
N ILE A 42 -8.77 10.19 -17.14
CA ILE A 42 -9.18 10.56 -15.80
C ILE A 42 -8.82 12.03 -15.59
N PRO A 43 -9.76 12.89 -15.13
CA PRO A 43 -9.46 14.29 -14.88
C PRO A 43 -8.37 14.48 -13.82
N GLU A 44 -7.53 15.49 -14.01
CA GLU A 44 -6.54 15.91 -13.01
C GLU A 44 -7.22 16.27 -11.67
N GLY A 45 -6.56 15.99 -10.55
CA GLY A 45 -7.12 16.15 -9.20
C GLY A 45 -8.00 14.99 -8.74
N SER A 46 -8.40 14.08 -9.64
CA SER A 46 -9.22 12.93 -9.27
C SER A 46 -8.49 11.96 -8.34
N LEU A 47 -9.25 11.36 -7.42
CA LEU A 47 -8.78 10.30 -6.55
C LEU A 47 -9.05 8.94 -7.21
N VAL A 48 -8.00 8.15 -7.36
CA VAL A 48 -8.06 6.83 -8.00
C VAL A 48 -7.40 5.76 -7.14
N CYS A 49 -7.81 4.51 -7.31
CA CYS A 49 -7.24 3.36 -6.66
C CYS A 49 -6.92 2.24 -7.66
N ASN A 50 -6.20 1.22 -7.20
CA ASN A 50 -5.77 0.08 -8.02
C ASN A 50 -5.04 0.48 -9.33
N VAL A 51 -4.16 1.49 -9.28
CA VAL A 51 -3.46 2.00 -10.47
C VAL A 51 -2.44 0.97 -10.98
N GLU A 52 -2.47 0.73 -12.29
CA GLU A 52 -1.49 -0.09 -13.00
C GLU A 52 -0.11 0.57 -13.03
N LEU A 53 0.95 -0.18 -12.74
CA LEU A 53 2.32 0.33 -12.88
C LEU A 53 2.78 0.28 -14.35
N ARG A 54 2.37 -0.76 -15.06
CA ARG A 54 2.53 -0.93 -16.50
C ARG A 54 1.15 -1.19 -17.11
N PRO A 55 0.86 -0.67 -18.31
CA PRO A 55 -0.41 -0.95 -18.97
C PRO A 55 -0.69 -2.46 -19.03
N GLY A 56 -1.84 -2.89 -18.52
CA GLY A 56 -2.24 -4.30 -18.52
C GLY A 56 -1.85 -5.12 -17.29
N ASP A 57 -1.16 -4.56 -16.28
CA ASP A 57 -0.65 -5.34 -15.14
C ASP A 57 -1.69 -5.70 -14.05
N GLY A 58 -2.94 -5.26 -14.22
CA GLY A 58 -4.08 -5.57 -13.34
C GLY A 58 -4.14 -4.74 -12.05
N GLY A 59 -3.28 -3.74 -11.91
CA GLY A 59 -3.27 -2.80 -10.79
C GLY A 59 -2.29 -3.22 -9.69
N LYS A 60 -1.39 -2.31 -9.31
CA LYS A 60 -0.32 -2.55 -8.31
C LYS A 60 -0.29 -1.51 -7.20
N LEU A 61 -0.73 -0.29 -7.47
CA LEU A 61 -0.61 0.85 -6.56
C LEU A 61 -1.96 1.15 -5.89
N ALA A 62 -1.90 1.62 -4.63
CA ALA A 62 -3.07 1.97 -3.82
C ALA A 62 -4.17 0.90 -3.81
N ARG A 63 -3.84 -0.28 -3.27
CA ARG A 63 -4.75 -1.43 -3.16
C ARG A 63 -5.21 -1.75 -1.74
N SER A 64 -4.59 -1.15 -0.73
CA SER A 64 -4.95 -1.36 0.67
C SER A 64 -6.17 -0.53 1.06
N SER A 65 -6.89 -0.98 2.10
CA SER A 65 -8.04 -0.28 2.69
C SER A 65 -7.79 1.22 2.88
N GLY A 66 -8.66 2.07 2.32
CA GLY A 66 -8.55 3.53 2.41
C GLY A 66 -7.40 4.18 1.63
N ALA A 67 -6.63 3.42 0.83
CA ALA A 67 -5.58 3.99 0.01
C ALA A 67 -6.14 4.61 -1.26
N TYR A 68 -5.50 5.68 -1.71
CA TYR A 68 -5.80 6.34 -2.97
C TYR A 68 -4.53 6.98 -3.55
N VAL A 69 -4.61 7.29 -4.83
CA VAL A 69 -3.62 8.04 -5.59
C VAL A 69 -4.33 9.27 -6.13
N THR A 70 -3.64 10.41 -6.12
CA THR A 70 -4.15 11.62 -6.76
C THR A 70 -3.48 11.77 -8.11
N VAL A 71 -4.28 11.94 -9.17
CA VAL A 71 -3.77 12.30 -10.49
C VAL A 71 -3.38 13.78 -10.45
N LEU A 72 -2.12 14.09 -10.73
CA LEU A 72 -1.63 15.48 -10.65
C LEU A 72 -1.71 16.18 -12.01
N ALA A 73 -1.08 15.58 -13.02
CA ALA A 73 -1.01 16.17 -14.34
C ALA A 73 -0.78 15.09 -15.42
N HIS A 74 -1.26 15.35 -16.62
CA HIS A 74 -0.94 14.55 -17.80
C HIS A 74 0.15 15.23 -18.63
N SER A 75 1.20 14.49 -18.98
CA SER A 75 2.33 14.97 -19.78
C SER A 75 2.61 13.97 -20.89
N GLY A 76 1.96 14.18 -22.04
CA GLY A 76 2.03 13.28 -23.20
C GLY A 76 1.72 11.83 -22.82
N ASP A 77 2.66 10.93 -23.08
CA ASP A 77 2.52 9.49 -22.81
C ASP A 77 2.67 9.11 -21.33
N LYS A 78 2.91 10.07 -20.44
CA LYS A 78 3.06 9.84 -19.00
C LYS A 78 2.08 10.68 -18.19
N THR A 79 1.64 10.13 -17.08
CA THR A 79 0.81 10.80 -16.09
C THR A 79 1.56 10.86 -14.76
N LEU A 80 1.61 12.05 -14.18
CA LEU A 80 2.17 12.27 -12.85
C LEU A 80 1.11 11.94 -11.81
N ILE A 81 1.45 11.03 -10.91
CA ILE A 81 0.57 10.60 -9.83
C ILE A 81 1.23 10.79 -8.47
N GLN A 82 0.44 11.18 -7.47
CA GLN A 82 0.87 11.24 -6.09
C GLN A 82 0.46 9.96 -5.34
N LEU A 83 1.43 9.19 -4.88
CA LEU A 83 1.20 7.97 -4.11
C LEU A 83 0.71 8.30 -2.68
N PRO A 84 0.07 7.34 -1.97
CA PRO A 84 -0.28 7.50 -0.55
C PRO A 84 0.91 7.87 0.35
N SER A 85 2.14 7.53 -0.08
CA SER A 85 3.39 7.90 0.59
C SER A 85 3.77 9.38 0.42
N LYS A 86 2.99 10.16 -0.34
CA LYS A 86 3.24 11.52 -0.84
C LYS A 86 4.36 11.64 -1.87
N LYS A 87 4.94 10.51 -2.31
CA LYS A 87 5.90 10.51 -3.42
C LYS A 87 5.18 10.73 -4.73
N VAL A 88 5.70 11.63 -5.56
CA VAL A 88 5.27 11.79 -6.95
C VAL A 88 5.97 10.75 -7.79
N LYS A 89 5.23 10.11 -8.70
CA LYS A 89 5.74 9.09 -9.60
C LYS A 89 5.12 9.29 -10.99
N GLU A 90 5.93 9.10 -12.02
CA GLU A 90 5.47 9.01 -13.40
C GLU A 90 5.01 7.58 -13.72
N VAL A 91 3.85 7.47 -14.36
CA VAL A 91 3.27 6.22 -14.86
C VAL A 91 2.84 6.43 -16.30
N ASN A 92 2.80 5.37 -17.12
CA ASN A 92 2.31 5.46 -18.48
C ASN A 92 0.84 5.90 -18.52
N SER A 93 0.48 6.83 -19.39
CA SER A 93 -0.88 7.37 -19.51
C SER A 93 -1.93 6.34 -19.96
N ASN A 94 -1.51 5.23 -20.59
CA ASN A 94 -2.38 4.11 -20.94
C ASN A 94 -2.59 3.11 -19.79
N SER A 95 -1.86 3.25 -18.67
CA SER A 95 -2.13 2.45 -17.47
C SER A 95 -3.55 2.72 -16.97
N ARG A 96 -4.26 1.68 -16.55
CA ARG A 96 -5.62 1.79 -16.03
C ARG A 96 -5.65 2.07 -14.54
N ALA A 97 -6.72 2.70 -14.10
CA ALA A 97 -7.03 2.93 -12.69
C ALA A 97 -8.55 2.89 -12.47
N THR A 98 -8.94 2.58 -11.25
CA THR A 98 -10.34 2.66 -10.81
C THR A 98 -10.58 4.01 -10.15
N ILE A 99 -11.63 4.72 -10.53
CA ILE A 99 -11.98 6.00 -9.88
C ILE A 99 -12.54 5.73 -8.48
N GLY A 100 -11.99 6.45 -7.50
CA GLY A 100 -12.39 6.39 -6.10
C GLY A 100 -11.26 5.97 -5.15
N ILE A 101 -11.59 5.97 -3.86
CA ILE A 101 -10.72 5.52 -2.77
C ILE A 101 -11.04 4.05 -2.48
N VAL A 102 -10.06 3.22 -2.12
CA VAL A 102 -10.35 1.82 -1.72
C VAL A 102 -11.27 1.79 -0.50
N ALA A 103 -12.32 0.98 -0.54
CA ALA A 103 -13.27 0.84 0.55
C ALA A 103 -12.62 0.40 1.88
N ALA A 104 -13.42 0.48 2.95
CA ALA A 104 -13.01 0.18 4.32
C ALA A 104 -11.90 1.12 4.84
N GLY A 105 -12.03 2.41 4.53
CA GLY A 105 -11.29 3.49 5.20
C GLY A 105 -11.44 3.43 6.72
N GLY A 106 -10.52 4.05 7.46
CA GLY A 106 -10.59 4.13 8.93
C GLY A 106 -10.29 2.83 9.69
N ARG A 107 -10.03 1.70 9.01
CA ARG A 107 -9.73 0.40 9.67
C ARG A 107 -8.64 0.48 10.76
N ILE A 108 -7.66 1.39 10.59
CA ILE A 108 -6.54 1.56 11.52
C ILE A 108 -6.86 2.41 12.76
N GLU A 109 -7.98 3.13 12.77
CA GLU A 109 -8.39 4.01 13.86
C GLU A 109 -8.81 3.21 15.10
N LYS A 110 -9.41 2.03 14.87
CA LYS A 110 -9.79 1.11 15.94
C LYS A 110 -8.56 0.38 16.49
N PRO A 111 -8.19 0.56 17.77
CA PRO A 111 -7.10 -0.20 18.38
C PRO A 111 -7.49 -1.68 18.56
N PHE A 112 -6.50 -2.57 18.56
CA PHE A 112 -6.74 -4.00 18.74
C PHE A 112 -7.20 -4.37 20.17
N LEU A 113 -6.79 -3.60 21.19
CA LEU A 113 -7.10 -3.76 22.62
C LEU A 113 -6.60 -5.07 23.28
N LYS A 114 -6.73 -6.22 22.60
CA LYS A 114 -6.37 -7.56 23.11
C LYS A 114 -5.44 -8.28 22.13
N ALA A 115 -4.52 -9.09 22.66
CA ALA A 115 -3.60 -9.91 21.88
C ALA A 115 -4.32 -10.94 20.99
N GLY A 116 -5.48 -11.47 21.42
CA GLY A 116 -6.26 -12.42 20.62
C GLY A 116 -6.68 -11.88 19.25
N LYS A 117 -7.06 -10.59 19.16
CA LYS A 117 -7.40 -9.97 17.87
C LYS A 117 -6.17 -9.86 16.96
N MET A 118 -5.01 -9.55 17.53
CA MET A 118 -3.74 -9.55 16.79
C MET A 118 -3.37 -10.94 16.29
N TYR A 119 -3.59 -11.98 17.10
CA TYR A 119 -3.36 -13.38 16.73
C TYR A 119 -4.23 -13.83 15.54
N HIS A 120 -5.53 -13.52 15.56
CA HIS A 120 -6.40 -13.85 14.41
C HIS A 120 -6.00 -13.07 13.16
N TRP A 121 -5.61 -11.80 13.30
CA TRP A 121 -5.11 -11.00 12.19
C TRP A 121 -3.78 -11.53 11.63
N SER A 122 -2.86 -11.96 12.49
CA SER A 122 -1.60 -12.55 12.06
C SER A 122 -1.78 -13.89 11.36
N LYS A 123 -2.74 -14.71 11.81
CA LYS A 123 -3.11 -15.96 11.15
C LYS A 123 -3.67 -15.73 9.75
N ALA A 124 -4.55 -14.72 9.59
CA ALA A 124 -5.13 -14.39 8.29
C ALA A 124 -4.13 -13.75 7.31
N ARG A 125 -3.10 -13.05 7.81
CA ARG A 125 -2.07 -12.39 6.98
C ARG A 125 -0.74 -13.14 6.89
N SER A 126 -0.65 -14.31 7.50
CA SER A 126 0.53 -15.18 7.50
C SER A 126 1.83 -14.49 7.92
N PHE A 127 1.78 -13.61 8.92
CA PHE A 127 3.01 -13.03 9.51
C PHE A 127 3.29 -13.64 10.88
N LYS A 128 4.58 -13.78 11.22
CA LYS A 128 5.01 -14.33 12.51
C LYS A 128 4.56 -13.43 13.65
N TYR A 129 3.73 -13.98 14.53
CA TYR A 129 3.31 -13.37 15.78
C TYR A 129 3.08 -14.48 16.83
N PRO A 130 3.42 -14.26 18.11
CA PRO A 130 4.12 -13.10 18.67
C PRO A 130 5.58 -13.02 18.22
N THR A 131 6.17 -11.82 18.26
CA THR A 131 7.58 -11.59 17.97
C THR A 131 8.36 -11.40 19.27
N VAL A 132 9.34 -12.27 19.51
CA VAL A 132 10.28 -12.12 20.64
C VAL A 132 11.31 -11.05 20.27
N ARG A 133 11.57 -10.12 21.18
CA ARG A 133 12.60 -9.09 20.97
C ARG A 133 13.95 -9.78 20.86
N GLY A 134 14.77 -9.45 19.86
CA GLY A 134 16.11 -10.03 19.69
C GLY A 134 17.01 -9.87 20.92
N LYS A 135 16.78 -8.81 21.70
CA LYS A 135 17.45 -8.54 22.99
C LYS A 135 17.15 -9.58 24.09
N ALA A 136 16.00 -10.25 24.00
CA ALA A 136 15.60 -11.30 24.93
C ALA A 136 16.10 -12.68 24.51
N MET A 137 16.84 -12.77 23.39
CA MET A 137 17.42 -14.01 22.88
C MET A 137 18.88 -14.15 23.35
N SER A 138 19.42 -15.36 23.25
CA SER A 138 20.85 -15.63 23.48
C SER A 138 21.71 -15.17 22.28
N ALA A 139 23.02 -15.02 22.51
CA ALA A 139 23.97 -14.54 21.50
C ALA A 139 24.01 -15.39 20.21
N TYR A 140 23.73 -16.70 20.31
CA TYR A 140 23.69 -17.58 19.13
C TYR A 140 22.51 -17.28 18.20
N ALA A 141 21.42 -16.71 18.71
CA ALA A 141 20.16 -16.57 17.99
C ALA A 141 19.95 -15.19 17.38
N HIS A 142 20.55 -14.14 17.95
CA HIS A 142 20.38 -12.78 17.46
C HIS A 142 21.62 -11.92 17.76
N PRO A 143 22.04 -11.01 16.85
CA PRO A 143 23.18 -10.10 17.09
C PRO A 143 23.01 -9.14 18.28
N ALA A 144 21.79 -9.02 18.81
CA ALA A 144 21.47 -8.21 19.98
C ALA A 144 21.31 -9.04 21.26
N GLY A 145 21.45 -10.36 21.14
CA GLY A 145 21.22 -11.31 22.22
C GLY A 145 22.47 -11.50 23.08
N GLY A 146 22.25 -12.02 24.29
CA GLY A 146 23.30 -12.25 25.28
C GLY A 146 23.67 -11.03 26.14
N GLY A 147 24.64 -11.25 27.03
CA GLY A 147 25.06 -10.28 28.05
C GLY A 147 24.19 -10.31 29.31
N HIS A 148 24.78 -9.92 30.45
CA HIS A 148 24.08 -9.83 31.74
C HIS A 148 23.14 -8.61 31.78
N HIS A 149 23.51 -7.53 31.10
CA HIS A 149 22.70 -6.33 30.95
C HIS A 149 22.32 -6.04 29.49
N PRO A 150 21.07 -5.62 29.23
CA PRO A 150 20.59 -5.48 27.87
C PRO A 150 21.19 -4.24 27.15
N LYS A 151 22.10 -4.42 26.19
CA LYS A 151 22.69 -3.32 25.36
C LYS A 151 21.87 -2.99 24.10
N GLY A 152 22.03 -1.77 23.57
CA GLY A 152 21.39 -1.34 22.31
C GLY A 152 22.17 -1.82 21.07
N LEU A 153 21.48 -1.92 19.93
CA LEU A 153 22.11 -2.19 18.63
C LEU A 153 22.54 -0.88 17.97
N THR A 154 23.71 -0.90 17.31
CA THR A 154 24.08 0.14 16.34
C THR A 154 23.30 -0.04 15.03
N PRO A 155 23.02 1.06 14.31
CA PRO A 155 22.42 0.98 12.98
C PRO A 155 23.24 0.12 12.01
N ALA A 156 22.55 -0.76 11.27
CA ALA A 156 23.20 -1.61 10.27
C ALA A 156 23.39 -0.86 8.95
N ALA A 157 24.55 -1.04 8.32
CA ALA A 157 24.82 -0.51 6.99
C ALA A 157 23.97 -1.19 5.91
N ARG A 158 23.73 -0.50 4.78
CA ARG A 158 23.01 -1.06 3.62
C ARG A 158 23.72 -2.29 3.02
N THR A 159 25.04 -2.31 3.11
CA THR A 159 25.93 -3.36 2.59
C THR A 159 26.14 -4.52 3.54
N ALA A 160 25.62 -4.45 4.78
CA ALA A 160 25.79 -5.54 5.75
C ALA A 160 25.23 -6.87 5.20
N PRO A 161 25.84 -8.02 5.53
CA PRO A 161 25.35 -9.32 5.08
C PRO A 161 23.99 -9.66 5.72
N PRO A 162 23.22 -10.59 5.11
CA PRO A 162 22.07 -11.21 5.76
C PRO A 162 22.47 -11.80 7.11
N GLY A 163 21.64 -11.62 8.14
CA GLY A 163 21.97 -11.99 9.53
C GLY A 163 22.56 -10.84 10.35
N GLN A 164 23.42 -10.01 9.77
CA GLN A 164 23.90 -8.78 10.44
C GLN A 164 22.97 -7.58 10.22
N LYS A 165 22.15 -7.60 9.15
CA LYS A 165 21.10 -6.60 8.87
C LYS A 165 19.92 -6.68 9.85
N VAL A 166 20.13 -6.30 11.11
CA VAL A 166 19.11 -6.25 12.16
C VAL A 166 18.98 -4.85 12.77
N GLY A 167 17.84 -4.54 13.37
CA GLY A 167 17.57 -3.23 13.97
C GLY A 167 17.26 -2.16 12.92
N HIS A 168 17.84 -0.96 13.07
CA HIS A 168 17.66 0.12 12.10
C HIS A 168 18.58 -0.10 10.90
N ILE A 169 17.99 -0.44 9.74
CA ILE A 169 18.73 -0.71 8.51
C ILE A 169 18.89 0.58 7.70
N ALA A 170 20.13 1.00 7.48
CA ALA A 170 20.51 2.21 6.75
C ALA A 170 19.69 3.47 7.11
N PRO A 171 19.51 3.80 8.40
CA PRO A 171 18.76 4.99 8.78
C PRO A 171 19.52 6.24 8.36
N ARG A 172 18.83 7.17 7.70
CA ARG A 172 19.37 8.52 7.44
C ARG A 172 19.41 9.39 8.71
N ARG A 173 18.55 9.05 9.68
CA ARG A 173 18.43 9.69 11.00
C ARG A 173 17.81 8.72 11.99
N THR A 174 18.09 8.90 13.28
CA THR A 174 17.45 8.19 14.39
C THR A 174 16.75 9.19 15.32
N GLY A 175 16.02 8.69 16.33
CA GLY A 175 15.28 9.52 17.28
C GLY A 175 13.93 10.05 16.77
N ARG A 176 13.24 10.83 17.59
CA ARG A 176 11.92 11.40 17.25
C ARG A 176 12.08 12.48 16.19
N LYS A 177 11.19 12.49 15.18
CA LYS A 177 11.10 13.60 14.23
C LYS A 177 10.45 14.80 14.93
N ARG A 178 11.19 15.91 15.03
CA ARG A 178 10.67 17.23 15.42
C ARG A 178 10.67 18.10 14.14
N GLY A 179 9.56 18.72 13.77
CA GLY A 179 9.42 19.57 12.57
C GLY A 179 8.61 18.96 11.39
N SER A 180 8.47 19.74 10.31
CA SER A 180 7.67 19.39 9.11
C SER A 180 8.38 18.36 8.21
N LYS A 181 7.68 17.92 7.15
CA LYS A 181 8.03 16.70 6.44
C LYS A 181 9.24 16.86 5.52
#